data_AF-A0A0G0HS81-F1
#
_entry.id   AF-A0A0G0HS81-F1
#
_cell.length_a   1.000
_cell.length_b   1.000
_cell.length_c   1.000
_cell.angle_alpha   90.00
_cell.angle_beta   90.00
_cell.angle_gamma   90.00
#
_symmetry.space_group_name_H-M   'P 1'
#
loop_
_entity.id
_entity.type
_entity.pdbx_description
1 polymer ?
#
loop_
_entity_poly.entity_id
_entity_poly.type
_entity_poly.pdbx_seq_one_letter_code
_entity_poly.pdbx_strand_id
1 'polypeptide(L)'
;MFAFVKPNIAQRKWVEIVLLCFLCLTLVAIWFHTGKLFGGGEEGLPFYNLDNTFKLNFYALRDSEAGFPNLETVSRSTFFAALKLFYDLGIPGVFLQAGTFFIFLFTGAVASYLLLHTLILEDKKWLRIIFSIYFVFK
;
A
#
# COMPACT_ATOMS: atom_id res chain seq x y z
N MET A 1 5.91 -24.47 -37.96
CA MET A 1 6.62 -24.96 -36.75
C MET A 1 6.82 -23.76 -35.84
N PHE A 2 5.91 -23.52 -34.88
CA PHE A 2 6.07 -22.42 -33.93
C PHE A 2 7.08 -22.83 -32.87
N ALA A 3 8.27 -22.23 -32.93
CA ALA A 3 9.25 -22.37 -31.86
C ALA A 3 8.68 -21.70 -30.61
N PHE A 4 8.26 -22.53 -29.63
CA PHE A 4 7.98 -22.05 -28.28
C PHE A 4 9.31 -21.56 -27.69
N VAL A 5 9.55 -20.26 -27.80
CA VAL A 5 10.66 -19.59 -27.12
C VAL A 5 10.44 -19.83 -25.63
N LYS A 6 11.28 -20.67 -25.02
CA LYS A 6 11.26 -20.89 -23.56
C LYS A 6 11.52 -19.53 -22.92
N PRO A 7 10.55 -18.95 -22.19
CA PRO A 7 10.73 -17.63 -21.62
C PRO A 7 11.86 -17.68 -20.60
N ASN A 8 12.76 -16.71 -20.66
CA ASN A 8 13.86 -16.57 -19.73
C ASN A 8 13.30 -16.49 -18.29
N ILE A 9 13.93 -17.17 -17.33
CA ILE A 9 13.50 -17.20 -15.93
C ILE A 9 13.36 -15.78 -15.37
N ALA A 10 14.26 -14.87 -15.77
CA ALA A 10 14.18 -13.46 -15.41
C ALA A 10 12.92 -12.77 -15.97
N GLN A 11 12.59 -13.00 -17.26
CA GLN A 11 11.38 -12.45 -17.87
C GLN A 11 10.11 -12.94 -17.18
N ARG A 12 10.05 -14.22 -16.78
CA ARG A 12 8.89 -14.77 -16.06
C ARG A 12 8.65 -14.11 -14.71
N LYS A 13 9.71 -13.82 -13.94
CA LYS A 13 9.58 -13.12 -12.64
C LYS A 13 8.94 -11.74 -12.81
N TRP A 14 9.36 -10.98 -13.81
CA TRP A 14 8.79 -9.66 -14.09
C TRP A 14 7.33 -9.73 -14.51
N VAL A 15 6.95 -10.72 -15.34
CA VAL A 15 5.54 -10.94 -15.71
C VAL A 15 4.67 -11.21 -14.48
N GLU A 16 5.16 -12.04 -13.56
CA GLU A 16 4.44 -12.37 -12.32
C GLU A 16 4.28 -11.13 -11.41
N ILE A 17 5.32 -10.31 -11.27
CA ILE A 17 5.26 -9.05 -10.51
C ILE A 17 4.30 -8.05 -11.17
N VAL A 18 4.32 -7.93 -12.50
CA VAL A 18 3.38 -7.06 -13.24
C VAL A 18 1.93 -7.52 -13.07
N LEU A 19 1.68 -8.83 -13.07
CA LEU A 19 0.35 -9.38 -12.78
C LEU A 19 -0.11 -9.03 -11.36
N LEU A 20 0.77 -9.14 -10.35
CA LEU A 20 0.46 -8.74 -8.98
C LEU A 20 0.18 -7.23 -8.88
N CYS A 21 0.95 -6.40 -9.59
CA CYS A 21 0.73 -4.96 -9.68
C CYS A 21 -0.66 -4.66 -10.24
N PHE A 22 -1.03 -5.29 -11.37
CA PHE A 22 -2.33 -5.10 -12.00
C PHE A 22 -3.48 -5.54 -11.11
N LEU A 23 -3.32 -6.67 -10.40
CA LEU A 23 -4.31 -7.16 -9.46
C LEU A 23 -4.51 -6.19 -8.29
N CYS A 24 -3.43 -5.68 -7.69
CA CYS A 24 -3.51 -4.69 -6.61
C CYS A 24 -4.14 -3.38 -7.08
N LEU A 25 -3.76 -2.88 -8.27
CA LEU A 25 -4.37 -1.68 -8.85
C LEU A 25 -5.87 -1.86 -9.09
N THR A 26 -6.28 -3.00 -9.63
CA THR A 26 -7.69 -3.30 -9.89
C THR A 26 -8.48 -3.33 -8.59
N LEU A 27 -7.95 -3.95 -7.54
CA LEU A 27 -8.59 -4.03 -6.24
C LEU A 27 -8.79 -2.65 -5.60
N VAL A 28 -7.73 -1.83 -5.60
CA VAL A 28 -7.78 -0.45 -5.11
C VAL A 28 -8.75 0.39 -5.93
N ALA A 29 -8.73 0.27 -7.26
CA ALA A 29 -9.68 0.96 -8.12
C ALA A 29 -11.13 0.60 -7.80
N ILE A 30 -11.42 -0.68 -7.52
CA ILE A 30 -12.76 -1.13 -7.09
C ILE A 30 -13.14 -0.51 -5.74
N TRP A 31 -12.23 -0.50 -4.76
CA TRP A 31 -12.52 0.04 -3.42
C TRP A 31 -12.77 1.56 -3.44
N PHE A 32 -12.01 2.29 -4.24
CA PHE A 32 -12.08 3.76 -4.32
C PHE A 32 -12.92 4.27 -5.50
N HIS A 33 -13.66 3.40 -6.20
CA HIS A 33 -14.44 3.76 -7.40
C HIS A 33 -15.47 4.88 -7.16
N THR A 34 -15.99 5.00 -5.93
CA THR A 34 -16.96 6.05 -5.58
C THR A 34 -16.34 7.42 -5.39
N GLY A 35 -15.00 7.54 -5.42
CA GLY A 35 -14.29 8.78 -5.12
C GLY A 35 -14.43 9.21 -3.66
N LYS A 36 -14.87 8.31 -2.77
CA LYS A 36 -14.98 8.55 -1.34
C LYS A 36 -13.79 7.96 -0.62
N LEU A 37 -13.46 8.55 0.53
CA LEU A 37 -12.51 7.94 1.46
C LEU A 37 -13.06 6.59 1.93
N PHE A 38 -12.18 5.61 2.02
CA PHE A 38 -12.55 4.30 2.52
C PHE A 38 -12.82 4.42 4.03
N GLY A 39 -14.10 4.35 4.38
CA GLY A 39 -14.63 4.68 5.71
C GLY A 39 -14.78 3.47 6.62
N GLY A 40 -13.73 2.68 6.81
CA GLY A 40 -13.69 1.59 7.79
C GLY A 40 -13.60 2.06 9.26
N GLY A 41 -14.08 3.27 9.57
CA GLY A 41 -13.96 3.92 10.90
C GLY A 41 -13.09 5.18 10.88
N GLU A 42 -12.30 5.38 11.94
CA GLU A 42 -11.47 6.57 12.17
C GLU A 42 -10.26 6.68 11.22
N GLU A 43 -9.86 5.59 10.57
CA GLU A 43 -8.66 5.49 9.73
C GLU A 43 -8.74 6.33 8.43
N GLY A 44 -9.94 6.71 8.00
CA GLY A 44 -10.14 7.61 6.85
C GLY A 44 -10.06 9.10 7.21
N LEU A 45 -10.33 9.47 8.46
CA LEU A 45 -10.33 10.87 8.93
C LEU A 45 -8.98 11.57 8.73
N PRO A 46 -7.81 10.91 8.93
CA PRO A 46 -6.51 11.52 8.66
C PRO A 46 -6.31 12.00 7.23
N PHE A 47 -6.97 11.35 6.26
CA PHE A 47 -6.84 11.69 4.85
C PHE A 47 -7.85 12.77 4.41
N TYR A 48 -8.89 13.04 5.22
CA TYR A 48 -9.87 14.08 4.92
C TYR A 48 -9.28 15.49 5.10
N ASN A 49 -8.48 15.69 6.14
CA ASN A 49 -7.84 16.98 6.43
C ASN A 49 -6.40 16.76 6.90
N LEU A 50 -5.50 16.54 5.94
CA LEU A 50 -4.08 16.31 6.20
C LEU A 50 -3.39 17.49 6.88
N ASP A 51 -3.87 18.72 6.68
CA ASP A 51 -3.37 19.90 7.42
C ASP A 51 -3.57 19.75 8.92
N ASN A 52 -4.80 19.41 9.32
CA ASN A 52 -5.14 19.24 10.72
C ASN A 52 -4.43 18.02 11.31
N THR A 53 -4.40 16.91 10.56
CA THR A 53 -3.68 15.70 10.95
C THR A 53 -2.20 15.97 11.15
N PHE A 54 -1.54 16.67 10.24
CA PHE A 54 -0.12 16.99 10.39
C PHE A 54 0.14 17.82 11.64
N LYS A 55 -0.67 18.85 11.91
CA LYS A 55 -0.56 19.64 13.14
C LYS A 55 -0.69 18.78 14.39
N LEU A 56 -1.71 17.92 14.45
CA LEU A 56 -1.93 17.01 15.58
C LEU A 56 -0.75 16.05 15.80
N ASN A 57 -0.17 15.52 14.72
CA ASN A 57 0.97 14.60 14.81
C ASN A 57 2.29 15.32 15.13
N PHE A 58 2.48 16.57 14.68
CA PHE A 58 3.70 17.34 14.94
C PHE A 58 3.78 17.83 16.39
N TYR A 59 2.65 18.23 16.95
CA TYR A 59 2.53 18.65 18.36
C TYR A 59 2.25 17.47 19.32
N ALA A 60 2.35 16.23 18.87
CA ALA A 60 2.06 15.03 19.67
C ALA A 60 2.90 14.91 20.96
N LEU A 61 4.12 15.46 20.96
CA LEU A 61 5.03 15.48 22.11
C LEU A 61 4.89 16.72 23.00
N ARG A 62 4.21 17.76 22.51
CA ARG A 62 4.04 19.03 23.20
C ARG A 62 2.72 19.62 22.72
N ASP A 63 1.66 19.24 23.43
CA ASP A 63 0.30 19.60 23.09
C ASP A 63 0.18 21.13 22.90
N SER A 64 -0.45 21.56 21.80
CA SER A 64 -0.65 22.98 21.53
C SER A 64 -1.65 23.62 22.50
N GLU A 65 -2.49 22.80 23.17
CA GLU A 65 -3.57 23.29 24.06
C GLU A 65 -3.62 22.59 25.44
N ALA A 66 -2.46 22.21 25.99
CA ALA A 66 -2.30 21.75 27.38
C ALA A 66 -2.98 20.42 27.78
N GLY A 67 -3.23 19.51 26.84
CA GLY A 67 -3.63 18.12 27.11
C GLY A 67 -2.46 17.14 27.28
N PHE A 68 -2.79 15.85 27.33
CA PHE A 68 -1.82 14.76 27.51
C PHE A 68 -1.16 14.39 26.17
N PRO A 69 0.17 14.15 26.14
CA PRO A 69 0.86 13.77 24.92
C PRO A 69 0.33 12.43 24.38
N ASN A 70 -0.09 12.42 23.11
CA ASN A 70 -0.51 11.21 22.43
C ASN A 70 0.67 10.58 21.68
N LEU A 71 1.42 9.74 22.40
CA LEU A 71 2.64 9.11 21.89
C LEU A 71 2.38 8.16 20.70
N GLU A 72 1.16 7.64 20.54
CA GLU A 72 0.82 6.74 19.43
C GLU A 72 0.90 7.46 18.07
N THR A 73 0.57 8.76 18.05
CA THR A 73 0.59 9.58 16.84
C THR A 73 2.00 9.97 16.40
N VAL A 74 2.98 9.98 17.32
CA VAL A 74 4.39 10.29 17.00
C VAL A 74 4.93 9.34 15.94
N SER A 75 4.61 8.04 16.03
CA SER A 75 5.05 7.03 15.07
C SER A 75 4.50 7.25 13.66
N ARG A 76 3.33 7.90 13.54
CA ARG A 76 2.64 8.19 12.29
C ARG A 76 3.05 9.55 11.70
N SER A 77 3.75 10.39 12.45
CA SER A 77 4.13 11.76 12.05
C SER A 77 4.94 11.81 10.75
N THR A 78 5.97 10.95 10.61
CA THR A 78 6.81 10.89 9.40
C THR A 78 6.00 10.50 8.16
N PHE A 79 5.05 9.56 8.33
CA PHE A 79 4.19 9.12 7.25
C PHE A 79 3.25 10.24 6.79
N PHE A 80 2.57 10.91 7.72
CA PHE A 80 1.69 12.03 7.38
C PHE A 80 2.44 13.27 6.89
N ALA A 81 3.69 13.49 7.32
CA ALA A 81 4.56 14.52 6.78
C ALA A 81 4.86 14.28 5.29
N ALA A 82 5.16 13.03 4.91
CA ALA A 82 5.36 12.68 3.51
C ALA A 82 4.08 12.87 2.68
N LEU A 83 2.92 12.45 3.20
CA LEU A 83 1.64 12.65 2.51
C LEU A 83 1.27 14.13 2.37
N LYS A 84 1.61 14.97 3.35
CA LYS A 84 1.38 16.43 3.33
C LYS A 84 2.01 17.08 2.11
N LEU A 85 3.25 16.69 1.75
CA LEU A 85 3.93 17.22 0.56
C LEU A 85 3.12 17.02 -0.72
N PHE A 86 2.51 15.84 -0.87
CA PHE A 86 1.67 15.53 -2.02
C PHE A 86 0.30 16.23 -1.96
N TYR A 87 -0.25 16.36 -0.74
CA TYR A 87 -1.48 17.10 -0.52
C TYR A 87 -1.33 18.59 -0.88
N ASP A 88 -0.19 19.21 -0.53
CA ASP A 88 0.13 20.60 -0.84
C ASP A 88 0.32 20.85 -2.35
N LEU A 89 0.65 19.81 -3.11
CA LEU A 89 0.66 19.84 -4.58
C LEU A 89 -0.74 19.73 -5.19
N GLY A 90 -1.79 19.67 -4.36
CA GLY A 90 -3.19 19.62 -4.78
C GLY A 90 -3.73 18.21 -5.01
N ILE A 91 -3.03 17.15 -4.59
CA ILE A 91 -3.52 15.78 -4.70
C ILE A 91 -4.62 15.55 -3.65
N PRO A 92 -5.86 15.21 -4.04
CA PRO A 92 -6.94 14.97 -3.10
C PRO A 92 -6.64 13.81 -2.15
N GLY A 93 -7.09 13.92 -0.90
CA GLY A 93 -6.87 12.91 0.15
C GLY A 93 -7.33 11.50 -0.23
N VAL A 94 -8.37 11.37 -1.05
CA VAL A 94 -8.85 10.09 -1.59
C VAL A 94 -7.78 9.37 -2.41
N PHE A 95 -7.06 10.09 -3.27
CA PHE A 95 -5.99 9.51 -4.07
C PHE A 95 -4.76 9.19 -3.22
N LEU A 96 -4.48 10.00 -2.19
CA LEU A 96 -3.41 9.71 -1.23
C LEU A 96 -3.72 8.46 -0.41
N GLN A 97 -4.98 8.28 0.01
CA GLN A 97 -5.43 7.07 0.70
C GLN A 97 -5.35 5.87 -0.26
N ALA A 98 -5.87 5.96 -1.47
CA ALA A 98 -5.81 4.89 -2.47
C ALA A 98 -4.36 4.48 -2.78
N GLY A 99 -3.46 5.45 -2.96
CA GLY A 99 -2.03 5.20 -3.15
C GLY A 99 -1.38 4.50 -1.96
N THR A 100 -1.73 4.89 -0.74
CA THR A 100 -1.26 4.22 0.48
C THR A 100 -1.68 2.74 0.51
N PHE A 101 -2.97 2.46 0.25
CA PHE A 101 -3.50 1.10 0.19
C PHE A 101 -2.80 0.28 -0.91
N PHE A 102 -2.58 0.89 -2.08
CA PHE A 102 -1.86 0.24 -3.17
C PHE A 102 -0.43 -0.13 -2.76
N ILE A 103 0.32 0.79 -2.14
CA ILE A 103 1.70 0.54 -1.71
C ILE A 103 1.72 -0.62 -0.72
N PHE A 104 0.85 -0.65 0.29
CA PHE A 104 0.83 -1.74 1.27
C PHE A 104 0.45 -3.09 0.66
N LEU A 105 -0.60 -3.14 -0.17
CA LEU A 105 -1.00 -4.38 -0.84
C LEU A 105 0.10 -4.89 -1.77
N PHE A 106 0.67 -4.01 -2.59
CA PHE A 106 1.68 -4.38 -3.57
C PHE A 106 2.98 -4.83 -2.90
N THR A 107 3.47 -4.06 -1.92
CA THR A 107 4.70 -4.43 -1.18
C THR A 107 4.53 -5.73 -0.41
N GLY A 108 3.38 -5.95 0.23
CA GLY A 108 3.08 -7.21 0.92
C GLY A 108 2.96 -8.41 -0.02
N ALA A 109 2.31 -8.24 -1.18
CA ALA A 109 2.20 -9.26 -2.21
C ALA A 109 3.57 -9.63 -2.80
N VAL A 110 4.39 -8.63 -3.13
CA VAL A 110 5.73 -8.83 -3.69
C VAL A 110 6.68 -9.43 -2.64
N ALA A 111 6.66 -8.95 -1.40
CA ALA A 111 7.46 -9.50 -0.32
C ALA A 111 7.12 -10.98 -0.11
N SER A 112 5.83 -11.34 -0.06
CA SER A 112 5.38 -12.73 0.05
C SER A 112 5.84 -13.59 -1.13
N TYR A 113 5.74 -13.04 -2.36
CA TYR A 113 6.19 -13.70 -3.58
C TYR A 113 7.71 -13.97 -3.59
N LEU A 114 8.51 -12.99 -3.16
CA LEU A 114 9.97 -13.08 -3.07
C LEU A 114 10.40 -14.01 -1.94
N LEU A 115 9.75 -13.93 -0.78
CA LEU A 115 10.01 -14.81 0.35
C LEU A 115 9.80 -16.28 -0.03
N LEU A 116 8.70 -16.60 -0.72
CA LEU A 116 8.44 -17.94 -1.22
C LEU A 116 9.39 -18.36 -2.35
N HIS A 117 9.96 -17.40 -3.08
CA HIS A 117 11.04 -17.69 -4.03
C HIS A 117 12.25 -18.28 -3.34
N THR A 118 12.61 -17.70 -2.20
CA THR A 118 13.80 -18.07 -1.45
C THR A 118 13.60 -19.33 -0.60
N LEU A 119 12.37 -19.60 -0.17
CA LEU A 119 12.05 -20.72 0.75
C LEU A 119 11.61 -22.01 0.04
N ILE A 120 10.93 -21.93 -1.10
CA ILE A 120 10.37 -23.11 -1.78
C ILE A 120 11.19 -23.46 -3.02
N LEU A 121 11.63 -24.72 -3.10
CA LEU A 121 12.30 -25.32 -4.27
C LEU A 121 11.58 -24.97 -5.57
N GLU A 122 12.35 -24.65 -6.62
CA GLU A 122 11.89 -24.12 -7.91
C GLU A 122 10.77 -24.94 -8.58
N ASP A 123 10.54 -26.19 -8.19
CA ASP A 123 9.52 -27.05 -8.78
C ASP A 123 8.07 -26.62 -8.47
N LYS A 124 7.80 -25.93 -7.35
CA LYS A 124 6.41 -25.57 -6.96
C LYS A 124 6.05 -24.11 -7.23
N LYS A 125 6.34 -23.62 -8.44
CA LYS A 125 6.16 -22.20 -8.84
C LYS A 125 4.74 -21.68 -8.65
N TRP A 126 3.73 -22.50 -8.92
CA TRP A 126 2.31 -22.11 -8.79
C TRP A 126 1.89 -21.76 -7.35
N LEU A 127 2.49 -22.40 -6.34
CA LEU A 127 2.21 -22.09 -4.94
C LEU A 127 2.61 -20.67 -4.57
N ARG A 128 3.68 -20.13 -5.18
CA ARG A 128 4.17 -18.78 -4.91
C ARG A 128 3.13 -17.73 -5.28
N ILE A 129 2.51 -17.88 -6.44
CA ILE A 129 1.47 -16.97 -6.93
C ILE A 129 0.20 -17.11 -6.08
N ILE A 130 -0.23 -18.34 -5.81
CA ILE A 130 -1.45 -18.61 -5.00
C ILE A 130 -1.34 -17.98 -3.61
N PHE A 131 -0.20 -18.14 -2.91
CA PHE A 131 0.00 -17.55 -1.59
C PHE A 131 0.08 -16.03 -1.63
N SER A 132 0.69 -15.46 -2.66
CA SER A 132 0.77 -14.00 -2.81
C SER A 132 -0.60 -13.41 -3.08
N ILE A 133 -1.43 -14.08 -3.88
CA ILE A 133 -2.83 -13.72 -4.09
C ILE A 133 -3.63 -13.88 -2.80
N TYR A 134 -3.45 -14.99 -2.07
CA TYR A 134 -4.11 -15.21 -0.78
C TYR A 134 -3.82 -14.09 0.22
N PHE A 135 -2.58 -13.60 0.27
CA PHE A 135 -2.21 -12.45 1.10
C PHE A 135 -2.99 -11.18 0.70
N VAL A 136 -3.15 -10.90 -0.59
CA VAL A 136 -3.87 -9.69 -1.04
C VAL A 136 -5.35 -9.68 -0.63
N PHE A 137 -5.98 -10.85 -0.51
CA PHE A 137 -7.40 -10.98 -0.17
C PHE A 137 -7.67 -11.17 1.33
N LYS A 138 -6.63 -11.28 2.17
CA LYS A 138 -6.76 -11.47 3.61
C LYS A 138 -6.51 -10.15 4.35
#